data_AF-A0A8J7PCB0-F1
#
_entry.id   AF-A0A8J7PCB0-F1
#
_cell.length_a   1.000
_cell.length_b   1.000
_cell.length_c   1.000
_cell.angle_alpha   90.00
_cell.angle_beta   90.00
_cell.angle_gamma   90.00
#
_symmetry.space_group_name_H-M   'P 1'
#
loop_
_entity.id
_entity.type
_entity.pdbx_description
1 polymer ?
#
loop_
_entity_poly.entity_id
_entity_poly.type
_entity_poly.pdbx_seq_one_letter_code
_entity_poly.pdbx_strand_id
1 'polypeptide(L)'
;MLELTVGQNGTYAWHGRFWQIDELTSTLKSPLAPHVTEVRLLNGPNPSSLQNLIEIGQLANSLGAKALYERNGELKSINIVQ
;
A
#
# COMPACT_ATOMS: atom_id res chain seq x y z
N MET A 1 -5.29 9.68 -3.02
CA MET A 1 -4.03 8.93 -3.24
C MET A 1 -3.48 8.52 -1.88
N LEU A 2 -3.01 7.28 -1.76
CA LEU A 2 -2.41 6.72 -0.55
C LEU A 2 -0.94 6.39 -0.82
N GLU A 3 -0.02 7.00 -0.07
CA GLU A 3 1.42 6.75 -0.17
C GLU A 3 1.90 6.06 1.09
N LEU A 4 2.61 4.95 0.91
CA LEU A 4 3.07 4.06 1.97
C LEU A 4 4.56 3.77 1.78
N THR A 5 5.28 3.58 2.87
CA THR A 5 6.62 2.99 2.87
C THR A 5 6.67 1.80 3.81
N VAL A 6 7.53 0.82 3.54
CA VAL A 6 7.68 -0.34 4.43
C VAL A 6 8.33 0.08 5.75
N GLY A 7 7.61 -0.18 6.84
CA GLY A 7 8.07 -0.02 8.22
C GLY A 7 8.79 -1.27 8.73
N GLN A 8 9.03 -1.31 10.04
CA GLN A 8 9.60 -2.49 10.68
C GLN A 8 8.58 -3.62 10.73
N ASN A 9 9.06 -4.87 10.71
CA ASN A 9 8.23 -6.06 10.87
C ASN A 9 7.07 -6.18 9.86
N GLY A 10 7.26 -5.70 8.63
CA GLY A 10 6.25 -5.79 7.56
C GLY A 10 5.09 -4.79 7.65
N THR A 11 5.15 -3.84 8.58
CA THR A 11 4.15 -2.76 8.71
C THR A 11 4.27 -1.73 7.58
N TYR A 12 3.27 -0.87 7.46
CA TYR A 12 3.24 0.26 6.51
C TYR A 12 3.20 1.58 7.25
N ALA A 13 4.11 2.49 6.92
CA ALA A 13 4.10 3.85 7.46
C ALA A 13 3.07 4.71 6.71
N TRP A 14 2.14 5.29 7.45
CA TRP A 14 1.12 6.21 6.94
C TRP A 14 0.72 7.23 8.03
N HIS A 15 0.70 8.53 7.68
CA HIS A 15 0.45 9.64 8.62
C HIS A 15 1.27 9.58 9.92
N GLY A 16 2.56 9.22 9.83
CA GLY A 16 3.45 9.15 10.99
C GLY A 16 3.18 7.99 11.95
N ARG A 17 2.36 7.01 11.56
CA ARG A 17 2.09 5.78 12.30
C ARG A 17 2.42 4.56 11.46
N PHE A 18 2.70 3.45 12.13
CA PHE A 18 2.87 2.14 11.50
C PHE A 18 1.57 1.36 11.63
N TRP A 19 1.15 0.77 10.51
CA TRP A 19 -0.10 0.03 10.40
C TRP A 19 0.19 -1.40 9.94
N GLN A 20 -0.52 -2.37 10.52
CA GLN A 20 -0.65 -3.67 9.87
C GLN A 20 -1.56 -3.54 8.65
N ILE A 21 -1.38 -4.41 7.65
CA ILE A 21 -2.16 -4.34 6.41
C ILE A 21 -3.67 -4.48 6.67
N ASP A 22 -4.06 -5.35 7.60
CA ASP A 22 -5.47 -5.58 7.94
C ASP A 22 -6.10 -4.36 8.62
N GLU A 23 -5.37 -3.71 9.53
CA GLU A 23 -5.80 -2.47 10.20
C GLU A 23 -5.95 -1.33 9.19
N LEU A 24 -4.99 -1.20 8.28
CA LEU A 24 -5.01 -0.20 7.21
C LEU A 24 -6.20 -0.44 6.27
N THR A 25 -6.43 -1.69 5.88
CA THR A 25 -7.55 -2.09 5.02
C THR A 25 -8.89 -1.78 5.67
N SER A 26 -9.06 -2.14 6.94
CA SER A 26 -10.28 -1.86 7.71
C SER A 26 -10.53 -0.35 7.82
N THR A 27 -9.48 0.41 8.12
CA THR A 27 -9.53 1.87 8.23
C THR A 27 -9.96 2.52 6.91
N LEU A 28 -9.39 2.08 5.78
CA LEU A 28 -9.64 2.67 4.46
C LEU A 28 -10.96 2.22 3.82
N LYS A 29 -11.55 1.12 4.28
CA LYS A 29 -12.89 0.68 3.87
C LYS A 29 -14.02 1.33 4.67
N SER A 30 -13.70 2.05 5.75
CA SER A 30 -14.70 2.77 6.52
C SER A 30 -15.47 3.76 5.65
N PRO A 31 -16.79 3.93 5.81
CA PRO A 31 -17.57 4.92 5.07
C PRO A 31 -17.10 6.37 5.25
N LEU A 32 -16.34 6.64 6.32
CA LEU A 32 -15.77 7.96 6.63
C LEU A 32 -14.36 8.13 6.05
N ALA A 33 -13.77 7.08 5.48
CA ALA A 33 -12.44 7.16 4.89
C ALA A 33 -12.46 7.96 3.59
N PRO A 34 -11.37 8.69 3.29
CA PRO A 34 -11.24 9.37 2.00
C PRO A 34 -11.22 8.33 0.86
N HIS A 35 -11.84 8.67 -0.26
CA HIS A 35 -11.78 7.82 -1.45
C HIS A 35 -10.33 7.70 -1.96
N VAL A 36 -9.84 6.47 -2.09
CA VAL A 36 -8.50 6.17 -2.58
C VAL A 36 -8.61 5.64 -4.01
N THR A 37 -8.02 6.37 -4.96
CA THR A 37 -7.94 5.98 -6.37
C THR A 37 -6.64 5.25 -6.73
N GLU A 38 -5.60 5.46 -5.92
CA GLU A 38 -4.26 4.89 -6.12
C GLU A 38 -3.60 4.61 -4.77
N VAL A 39 -2.99 3.44 -4.64
CA VAL A 39 -2.12 3.02 -3.54
C VAL A 39 -0.70 2.88 -4.07
N ARG A 40 0.25 3.60 -3.48
CA ARG A 40 1.66 3.65 -3.90
C ARG A 40 2.55 3.14 -2.77
N LEU A 41 3.33 2.11 -3.04
CA LEU A 41 4.42 1.67 -2.19
C LEU A 41 5.72 2.34 -2.63
N LEU A 42 6.16 3.36 -1.90
CA LEU A 42 7.38 4.10 -2.19
C LEU A 42 8.58 3.42 -1.54
N ASN A 43 9.78 3.65 -2.11
CA ASN A 43 11.00 3.20 -1.45
C ASN A 43 11.17 3.98 -0.15
N GLY A 44 11.51 3.26 0.91
CA GLY A 44 11.81 3.83 2.21
C GLY A 44 13.09 3.22 2.79
N PRO A 45 13.33 3.43 4.09
CA PRO A 45 14.50 2.86 4.78
C PRO A 45 14.54 1.33 4.74
N ASN A 46 13.38 0.68 4.67
CA ASN A 46 13.26 -0.77 4.55
C ASN A 46 12.86 -1.15 3.11
N PRO A 47 13.51 -2.16 2.52
CA PRO A 47 13.16 -2.62 1.17
C PRO A 47 11.80 -3.32 1.17
N SER A 48 11.03 -3.15 0.09
CA SER A 48 9.80 -3.90 -0.13
C SER A 48 10.08 -5.36 -0.49
N SER A 49 9.40 -6.28 0.18
CA SER A 49 9.39 -7.70 -0.18
C SER A 49 8.29 -8.03 -1.21
N LEU A 50 8.34 -9.23 -1.79
CA LEU A 50 7.25 -9.73 -2.65
C LEU A 50 5.91 -9.76 -1.90
N GLN A 51 5.92 -10.16 -0.63
CA GLN A 51 4.73 -10.17 0.22
C GLN A 51 4.10 -8.77 0.31
N ASN A 52 4.92 -7.73 0.45
CA ASN A 52 4.41 -6.36 0.50
C ASN A 52 3.75 -5.94 -0.80
N LEU A 53 4.30 -6.36 -1.95
CA LEU A 53 3.69 -6.06 -3.25
C LEU A 53 2.33 -6.74 -3.40
N ILE A 54 2.21 -7.99 -2.94
CA ILE A 54 0.94 -8.73 -2.95
C ILE A 54 -0.09 -8.03 -2.05
N GLU A 55 0.30 -7.67 -0.83
CA GLU A 55 -0.57 -6.97 0.14
C GLU A 55 -1.07 -5.64 -0.40
N ILE A 56 -0.19 -4.82 -0.99
CA ILE A 56 -0.56 -3.53 -1.58
C ILE A 56 -1.50 -3.70 -2.78
N GLY A 57 -1.25 -4.70 -3.63
CA GLY A 57 -2.16 -5.00 -4.73
C GLY A 57 -3.53 -5.47 -4.24
N GLN A 58 -3.60 -6.29 -3.19
CA GLN A 58 -4.85 -6.74 -2.60
C GLN A 58 -5.61 -5.59 -1.93
N LEU A 59 -4.91 -4.74 -1.18
CA LEU A 59 -5.47 -3.52 -0.59
C LEU A 59 -6.09 -2.64 -1.67
N ALA A 60 -5.33 -2.30 -2.72
CA ALA A 60 -5.82 -1.45 -3.80
C ALA A 60 -7.03 -2.07 -4.50
N ASN A 61 -6.98 -3.36 -4.84
CA ASN A 61 -8.12 -4.06 -5.45
C ASN A 61 -9.38 -3.98 -4.57
N SER A 62 -9.20 -4.16 -3.25
CA SER A 62 -10.30 -4.10 -2.29
C SER A 62 -10.93 -2.70 -2.13
N LEU A 63 -10.21 -1.66 -2.52
CA LEU A 63 -10.64 -0.26 -2.53
C LEU A 63 -11.11 0.20 -3.92
N GLY A 64 -11.01 -0.65 -4.95
CA GLY A 64 -11.24 -0.25 -6.35
C GLY A 64 -10.16 0.72 -6.89
N ALA A 65 -8.96 0.70 -6.31
CA ALA A 65 -7.83 1.57 -6.60
C ALA A 65 -6.78 0.88 -7.48
N LYS A 66 -5.91 1.67 -8.10
CA LYS A 66 -4.69 1.17 -8.77
C LYS A 66 -3.58 0.91 -7.75
N ALA A 67 -2.82 -0.16 -7.92
CA ALA A 67 -1.64 -0.45 -7.12
C ALA A 67 -0.36 -0.11 -7.89
N LEU A 68 0.53 0.65 -7.25
CA LEU A 68 1.81 1.06 -7.80
C LEU A 68 2.91 0.80 -6.76
N TYR A 69 4.12 0.50 -7.21
CA TYR A 69 5.31 0.45 -6.37
C TYR A 69 6.49 1.15 -7.03
N GLU A 70 7.37 1.72 -6.23
CA GLU A 70 8.58 2.37 -6.73
C GLU A 70 9.71 1.37 -6.88
N ARG A 71 10.37 1.37 -8.04
CA ARG A 71 11.58 0.59 -8.30
C ARG A 71 12.53 1.42 -9.15
N ASN A 72 13.77 1.57 -8.69
CA ASN A 72 14.80 2.37 -9.37
C ASN A 72 14.37 3.83 -9.64
N GLY A 73 13.59 4.43 -8.74
CA GLY A 73 13.08 5.81 -8.89
C GLY A 73 11.89 5.96 -9.83
N GLU A 74 11.32 4.86 -10.35
CA GLU A 74 10.13 4.88 -11.20
C GLU A 74 8.96 4.13 -10.55
N LEU A 75 7.74 4.64 -10.72
CA LEU A 75 6.52 3.93 -10.34
C LEU A 75 6.17 2.88 -11.39
N LYS A 76 5.95 1.64 -10.93
CA LYS A 76 5.53 0.49 -11.74
C LYS A 76 4.20 -0.03 -11.21
N SER A 77 3.34 -0.51 -12.10
CA SER A 77 2.05 -1.09 -11.72
C SER A 77 2.20 -2.48 -11.11
N ILE A 78 1.41 -2.75 -10.07
CA ILE A 78 1.19 -4.10 -9.55
C ILE A 78 -0.09 -4.63 -10.18
N ASN A 79 0.04 -5.69 -10.98
CA ASN A 79 -1.10 -6.40 -11.54
C ASN A 79 -1.26 -7.70 -10.76
N ILE A 80 -2.28 -7.80 -9.91
CA ILE A 80 -2.66 -9.07 -9.31
C ILE A 80 -3.61 -9.77 -10.27
N VAL A 81 -3.13 -10.86 -10.89
CA VAL A 81 -3.98 -11.76 -11.66
C VAL A 81 -4.73 -12.62 -10.64
N GLN A 82 -6.06 -12.53 -10.68
CA GLN A 82 -6.97 -13.32 -9.83
C GLN A 82 -7.02 -14.78 -10.29
#